data_AF-A0A1C3XBT8-F1
#
_entry.id   AF-A0A1C3XBT8-F1
#
_cell.length_a   1.000
_cell.length_b   1.000
_cell.length_c   1.000
_cell.angle_alpha   90.00
_cell.angle_beta   90.00
_cell.angle_gamma   90.00
#
_symmetry.space_group_name_H-M   'P 1'
#
loop_
_entity.id
_entity.type
_entity.pdbx_description
1 polymer ?
#
loop_
_entity_poly.entity_id
_entity_poly.type
_entity_poly.pdbx_seq_one_letter_code
_entity_poly.pdbx_strand_id
1 'polypeptide(L)' 'MPSEGSSSRIILGGLHGHIFYLAIRKFIYETPIPPDLDAIVRDAVQTFMDGAKTTMPKLLVSG' A
#
# COMPACT_ATOMS: atom_id res chain seq x y z
N MET A 1 -27.12 2.85 -2.39
CA MET A 1 -26.33 2.04 -3.34
C MET A 1 -25.03 2.78 -3.60
N PRO A 2 -23.85 2.28 -3.22
CA PRO A 2 -22.59 2.97 -3.52
C PRO A 2 -22.10 2.57 -4.92
N SER A 3 -21.70 3.59 -5.68
CA SER A 3 -21.19 3.54 -7.05
C SER A 3 -19.79 2.91 -7.12
N GLU A 4 -19.52 2.21 -8.22
CA GLU A 4 -18.33 1.38 -8.54
C GLU A 4 -16.97 2.12 -8.61
N GLY A 5 -16.83 3.32 -8.04
CA GLY A 5 -15.61 4.13 -8.15
C GLY A 5 -14.59 4.00 -7.00
N SER A 6 -14.82 3.15 -6.00
CA SER A 6 -14.11 3.26 -4.70
C SER A 6 -12.95 2.27 -4.48
N SER A 7 -12.85 1.19 -5.26
CA SER A 7 -11.91 0.09 -4.97
C SER A 7 -10.44 0.42 -5.23
N SER A 8 -10.12 1.28 -6.20
CA SER A 8 -8.72 1.60 -6.57
C SER A 8 -7.98 2.44 -5.52
N ARG A 9 -8.72 3.15 -4.65
CA ARG A 9 -8.13 4.10 -3.68
C ARG A 9 -7.56 3.41 -2.44
N ILE A 10 -8.13 2.28 -2.04
CA ILE A 10 -7.76 1.56 -0.80
C ILE A 10 -6.40 0.86 -0.98
N ILE A 11 -6.12 0.35 -2.18
CA ILE A 11 -4.87 -0.35 -2.49
C ILE A 11 -3.69 0.63 -2.54
N LEU A 12 -3.89 1.80 -3.17
CA LEU A 12 -2.90 2.87 -3.16
C LEU A 12 -2.65 3.38 -1.73
N GLY A 13 -3.70 3.54 -0.92
CA GLY A 13 -3.59 3.96 0.48
C GLY A 13 -2.85 2.97 1.38
N GLY A 14 -3.01 1.66 1.15
CA GLY A 14 -2.35 0.61 1.93
C GLY A 14 -0.82 0.57 1.74
N LEU A 15 -0.34 0.66 0.50
CA LEU A 15 1.10 0.73 0.21
C LEU A 15 1.69 2.09 0.60
N HIS A 16 1.00 3.17 0.24
CA HIS A 16 1.46 4.54 0.50
C HIS A 16 1.52 4.82 2.00
N GLY A 17 0.53 4.38 2.79
CA GLY A 17 0.51 4.59 4.24
C GLY A 17 1.66 3.88 4.98
N HIS A 18 2.00 2.65 4.59
CA HIS A 18 2.98 1.84 5.32
C HIS A 18 4.42 2.34 5.14
N ILE A 19 4.81 2.67 3.90
CA ILE A 19 6.16 3.16 3.58
C ILE A 19 6.34 4.61 4.06
N PHE A 20 5.30 5.45 3.92
CA PHE A 20 5.37 6.85 4.28
C PHE A 20 5.42 7.06 5.81
N TYR A 21 4.74 6.22 6.58
CA TYR A 21 4.85 6.22 8.05
C TYR A 21 6.29 5.95 8.53
N LEU A 22 6.99 4.99 7.91
CA LEU A 22 8.39 4.68 8.24
C LEU A 22 9.33 5.83 7.86
N ALA A 23 9.08 6.50 6.73
CA ALA A 23 9.85 7.66 6.29
C ALA A 23 9.69 8.84 7.26
N ILE A 24 8.46 9.18 7.67
CA ILE A 24 8.20 10.24 8.66
C ILE A 24 8.91 9.91 9.98
N ARG A 25 8.77 8.67 10.45
CA ARG A 25 9.35 8.25 11.72
C ARG A 25 10.89 8.34 11.71
N LYS A 26 11.53 8.00 10.61
CA LYS A 26 13.00 8.08 10.45
C LYS A 26 13.50 9.51 10.30
N PHE A 27 12.87 10.31 9.43
CA PHE A 27 13.43 11.58 8.96
C PHE A 27 12.84 12.82 9.64
N ILE A 28 11.65 12.74 10.22
CA ILE A 28 11.00 13.87 10.91
C ILE A 28 11.08 13.70 12.43
N TYR A 29 10.75 12.50 12.94
CA TYR A 29 10.73 12.23 14.38
C TYR A 29 12.02 11.58 14.91
N GLU A 30 13.00 11.33 14.04
CA GLU A 30 14.30 10.73 14.38
C GLU A 30 14.19 9.48 15.27
N THR A 31 13.08 8.73 15.13
CA THR A 31 12.74 7.63 16.03
C THR A 31 13.30 6.32 15.46
N PRO A 32 13.90 5.44 16.29
CA PRO A 32 14.58 4.23 15.81
C PRO A 32 13.65 3.30 15.04
N ILE A 33 13.83 3.17 13.72
CA ILE A 33 13.06 2.25 12.86
C ILE A 33 13.47 0.79 13.07
N PRO A 34 12.60 -0.17 12.72
CA PRO A 34 12.98 -1.58 12.72
C PRO A 34 14.25 -1.80 11.89
N PRO A 35 15.15 -2.70 12.32
CA PRO A 35 16.45 -2.87 11.69
C PRO A 35 16.36 -3.45 10.29
N ASP A 36 15.35 -4.29 10.02
CA ASP A 36 15.15 -4.92 8.72
C ASP A 36 14.13 -4.15 7.88
N LEU A 37 14.54 -2.97 7.42
CA LEU A 37 13.71 -2.12 6.57
C LEU A 37 13.42 -2.78 5.21
N ASP A 38 14.38 -3.55 4.70
CA ASP A 38 14.28 -4.21 3.40
C ASP A 38 13.17 -5.27 3.39
N ALA A 39 13.06 -6.09 4.45
CA ALA A 39 11.97 -7.05 4.58
C ALA A 39 10.61 -6.35 4.63
N ILE A 40 10.50 -5.23 5.36
CA ILE A 40 9.25 -4.49 5.51
C ILE A 40 8.81 -3.87 4.18
N VAL A 41 9.75 -3.27 3.43
CA VAL A 41 9.45 -2.71 2.11
C VAL A 41 9.04 -3.80 1.13
N ARG A 42 9.73 -4.95 1.13
CA ARG A 42 9.38 -6.09 0.28
C ARG A 42 7.98 -6.62 0.59
N ASP A 43 7.64 -6.79 1.86
CA ASP A 43 6.33 -7.29 2.28
C ASP A 43 5.20 -6.33 1.88
N ALA A 44 5.42 -5.02 2.05
CA ALA A 44 4.47 -3.99 1.64
C ALA A 44 4.24 -4.01 0.11
N VAL A 45 5.32 -4.08 -0.68
CA VAL A 45 5.23 -4.18 -2.15
C VAL A 45 4.52 -5.46 -2.57
N GLN A 46 4.86 -6.60 -1.97
CA GLN A 46 4.25 -7.89 -2.28
C GLN A 46 2.73 -7.87 -2.01
N THR A 47 2.34 -7.38 -0.83
CA THR A 47 0.93 -7.23 -0.43
C THR A 47 0.15 -6.36 -1.41
N PHE A 48 0.74 -5.24 -1.86
CA PHE A 48 0.13 -4.37 -2.86
C PHE A 48 -0.08 -5.10 -4.19
N MET A 49 0.97 -5.78 -4.68
CA MET A 49 0.92 -6.50 -5.96
C MET A 49 -0.12 -7.62 -5.95
N ASP A 50 -0.28 -8.33 -4.84
CA ASP A 50 -1.28 -9.39 -4.72
C ASP A 50 -2.72 -8.84 -4.63
N GLY A 51 -2.91 -7.70 -3.96
CA GLY A 51 -4.16 -6.94 -4.00
C GLY A 51 -4.50 -6.44 -5.41
N ALA A 52 -3.49 -5.96 -6.14
CA ALA A 52 -3.64 -5.49 -7.52
C ALA A 52 -4.05 -6.63 -8.47
N LYS A 53 -3.36 -7.79 -8.43
CA LYS A 53 -3.74 -8.98 -9.22
C LYS A 53 -5.20 -9.39 -9.02
N THR A 54 -5.70 -9.26 -7.79
CA THR A 54 -7.08 -9.64 -7.45
C THR A 54 -8.11 -8.60 -7.88
N THR A 55 -7.73 -7.32 -7.88
CA THR A 55 -8.67 -6.21 -8.08
C THR A 55 -8.68 -5.69 -9.51
N MET A 56 -7.53 -5.65 -10.19
CA MET A 56 -7.43 -5.12 -11.56
C MET A 56 -8.32 -5.86 -12.56
N PRO A 57 -8.41 -7.21 -12.57
CA PRO A 57 -9.32 -7.90 -13.48
C PRO A 57 -10.79 -7.48 -13.27
N LYS A 58 -11.21 -7.25 -12.03
CA LYS A 58 -12.58 -6.81 -11.72
C LYS A 58 -12.85 -5.40 -12.24
N LEU A 59 -11.86 -4.52 -12.16
CA LEU A 59 -11.95 -3.14 -12.67
C LEU A 59 -11.96 -3.10 -14.21
N LEU A 60 -11.25 -4.01 -14.86
CA LEU A 60 -11.18 -4.08 -16.33
C LEU A 60 -12.44 -4.67 -16.98
N VAL A 61 -13.23 -5.45 -16.22
CA VAL A 61 -14.49 -6.05 -16.70
C VAL A 61 -15.72 -5.15 -16.38
N SER A 62 -15.61 -4.25 -15.40
CA SER A 62 -16.63 -3.25 -15.06
C SER A 62 -16.51 -1.92 -15.83
N GLY A 63 -15.66 -1.84 -16.86
CA GLY A 63 -15.38 -0.63 -17.64
C GLY A 63 -16.02 -0.60 -19.02
#